data_AF-A0A7W1PAM9-F1
#
_entry.id   AF-A0A7W1PAM9-F1
#
_cell.length_a   1.000
_cell.length_b   1.000
_cell.length_c   1.000
_cell.angle_alpha   90.00
_cell.angle_beta   90.00
_cell.angle_gamma   90.00
#
_symmetry.space_group_name_H-M   'P 1'
#
loop_
_entity.id
_entity.type
_entity.pdbx_description
1 polymer ?
#
loop_
_entity_poly.entity_id
_entity_poly.type
_entity_poly.pdbx_seq_one_letter_code
_entity_poly.pdbx_strand_id
1 'polypeptide(L)'
;MLTCATTVLLVGALLQAPQPSAPPAGTQQGMASAPQPAAEQPPAEQPPALDPEDLPFSLGRIQKAMARPSTVRLELDRPVFRTEVIGRKPTIEDILGPDFARGAASHGGMTHQEFLNMVTPKDVQGYAAFSNGEALTVAATSFVMQWALQRAVQRFEDANTEREREAARREVEEALRDLDRARQKAGLPQR
;
A
#
# COMPACT_ATOMS: atom_id res chain seq x y z
N MET A 1 -32.29 36.99 10.50
CA MET A 1 -31.93 36.24 11.73
C MET A 1 -31.10 35.05 11.25
N LEU A 2 -29.76 35.00 11.13
CA LEU A 2 -28.58 35.57 11.80
C LEU A 2 -28.40 35.19 13.28
N THR A 3 -27.56 34.15 13.52
CA THR A 3 -26.68 33.81 14.69
C THR A 3 -26.39 32.29 14.62
N CYS A 4 -25.20 31.70 14.80
CA CYS A 4 -23.86 32.03 15.32
C CYS A 4 -22.85 31.10 14.58
N ALA A 5 -21.71 31.54 14.03
CA ALA A 5 -20.48 32.03 14.68
C ALA A 5 -19.70 30.96 15.47
N THR A 6 -18.82 30.27 14.75
CA THR A 6 -17.37 30.03 14.99
C THR A 6 -16.85 29.84 16.42
N THR A 7 -16.16 28.71 16.68
CA THR A 7 -15.00 28.67 17.58
C THR A 7 -14.02 27.56 17.13
N VAL A 8 -12.78 27.98 16.86
CA VAL A 8 -11.58 27.17 16.59
C VAL A 8 -10.64 27.35 17.79
N LEU A 9 -10.00 26.26 18.25
CA LEU A 9 -8.76 26.08 19.05
C LEU A 9 -8.97 24.85 19.97
N LEU A 10 -8.06 23.94 20.29
CA LEU A 10 -6.65 23.62 19.99
C LEU A 10 -6.34 22.34 20.84
N VAL A 11 -5.11 21.80 20.75
CA VAL A 11 -4.53 20.71 21.60
C VAL A 11 -4.89 19.30 21.09
N GLY A 12 -3.99 18.40 20.69
CA GLY A 12 -2.61 18.18 21.11
C GLY A 12 -2.53 16.96 22.03
N ALA A 13 -2.53 15.75 21.48
CA ALA A 13 -2.14 14.54 22.23
C ALA A 13 -1.71 13.41 21.30
N LEU A 14 -0.40 13.19 21.24
CA LEU A 14 0.21 11.90 20.94
C LEU A 14 -0.43 10.84 21.86
N LEU A 15 -1.03 9.78 21.31
CA LEU A 15 -1.28 8.57 22.08
C LEU A 15 -0.58 7.38 21.44
N GLN A 16 0.58 7.12 22.04
CA GLN A 16 1.41 5.93 21.98
C GLN A 16 0.58 4.69 22.35
N ALA A 17 0.52 3.68 21.47
CA ALA A 17 -0.02 2.38 21.83
C ALA A 17 1.07 1.54 22.56
N PRO A 18 0.72 0.79 23.62
CA PRO A 18 1.67 0.11 24.49
C PRO A 18 2.19 -1.20 23.87
N GLN A 19 3.50 -1.44 24.00
CA GLN A 19 4.12 -2.74 23.71
C GLN A 19 3.96 -3.71 24.89
N PRO A 20 3.60 -4.98 24.68
CA PRO A 20 3.65 -6.00 25.72
C PRO A 20 5.06 -6.58 25.92
N SER A 21 5.43 -6.66 27.18
CA SER A 21 6.69 -7.07 27.78
C SER A 21 6.83 -8.59 27.98
N ALA A 22 8.06 -9.08 27.78
CA ALA A 22 8.86 -10.09 28.50
C ALA A 22 8.25 -11.40 29.11
N PRO A 23 9.03 -12.51 29.12
CA PRO A 23 8.59 -13.85 29.50
C PRO A 23 8.44 -14.10 31.02
N PRO A 24 7.67 -15.11 31.45
CA PRO A 24 7.42 -15.39 32.86
C PRO A 24 8.60 -16.09 33.54
N ALA A 25 9.06 -15.48 34.63
CA ALA A 25 9.92 -16.08 35.64
C ALA A 25 9.08 -16.82 36.70
N GLY A 26 9.52 -18.03 37.02
CA GLY A 26 9.31 -18.86 38.21
C GLY A 26 8.14 -18.59 39.17
N THR A 27 7.32 -19.61 39.38
CA THR A 27 6.79 -19.92 40.73
C THR A 27 6.61 -21.44 40.85
N GLN A 28 7.60 -22.11 41.45
CA GLN A 28 7.47 -23.51 41.86
C GLN A 28 6.68 -23.57 43.17
N GLN A 29 5.54 -24.25 43.12
CA GLN A 29 4.76 -24.64 44.29
C GLN A 29 5.51 -25.74 45.05
N GLY A 30 5.72 -25.52 46.35
CA GLY A 30 6.20 -26.54 47.26
C GLY A 30 5.12 -27.58 47.54
N MET A 31 5.43 -28.84 47.26
CA MET A 31 4.76 -30.00 47.85
C MET A 31 5.72 -30.67 48.82
N ALA A 32 5.26 -30.84 50.05
CA ALA A 32 5.96 -31.52 51.12
C ALA A 32 6.11 -33.02 50.80
N SER A 33 7.34 -33.53 50.88
CA SER A 33 7.64 -34.96 50.79
C SER A 33 7.98 -35.50 52.18
N ALA A 34 7.31 -36.59 52.57
CA ALA A 34 7.61 -37.39 53.76
C ALA A 34 9.02 -38.03 53.66
N PRO A 35 9.67 -38.40 54.77
CA PRO A 35 11.01 -38.97 54.74
C PRO A 35 10.96 -40.44 54.28
N GLN A 36 11.53 -40.70 53.10
CA GLN A 36 11.87 -42.06 52.66
C GLN A 36 13.27 -42.46 53.17
N PRO A 37 13.49 -43.72 53.55
CA PRO A 37 14.78 -44.20 54.04
C PRO A 37 15.85 -44.14 52.95
N ALA A 38 17.06 -43.74 53.35
CA ALA A 38 18.23 -43.58 52.50
C ALA A 38 18.54 -44.86 51.71
N ALA A 39 18.47 -44.77 50.39
CA ALA A 39 19.13 -45.71 49.49
C ALA A 39 20.51 -45.14 49.16
N GLU A 40 21.52 -45.97 49.37
CA GLU A 40 22.94 -45.71 49.10
C GLU A 40 23.12 -45.30 47.63
N GLN A 41 23.56 -44.06 47.38
CA GLN A 41 23.90 -43.58 46.05
C GLN A 41 25.20 -44.26 45.57
N PRO A 42 25.25 -44.85 44.36
CA PRO A 42 26.50 -45.28 43.76
C PRO A 42 27.43 -44.08 43.53
N PRO A 43 28.77 -44.26 43.57
CA PRO A 43 29.71 -43.17 43.36
C PRO A 43 29.49 -42.47 42.03
N ALA A 44 29.45 -41.13 42.06
CA ALA A 44 29.41 -40.30 40.87
C ALA A 44 30.67 -40.54 40.04
N GLU A 45 30.47 -41.12 38.85
CA GLU A 45 31.50 -41.29 37.83
C GLU A 45 31.97 -39.91 37.38
N GLN A 46 33.22 -39.56 37.70
CA GLN A 46 33.84 -38.35 37.17
C GLN A 46 33.94 -38.50 35.64
N PRO A 47 33.51 -37.50 34.84
CA PRO A 47 33.68 -37.57 33.40
C PRO A 47 35.17 -37.71 33.09
N PRO A 48 35.55 -38.55 32.11
CA PRO A 48 36.95 -38.77 31.77
C PRO A 48 37.59 -37.44 31.40
N ALA A 49 38.76 -37.18 31.97
CA ALA A 49 39.59 -36.06 31.56
C ALA A 49 39.90 -36.24 30.06
N LEU A 50 39.34 -35.36 29.23
CA LEU A 50 39.64 -35.33 27.80
C LEU A 50 41.10 -34.94 27.65
N ASP A 51 41.91 -35.86 27.12
CA ASP A 51 43.31 -35.58 26.85
C ASP A 51 43.39 -34.50 25.74
N PRO A 52 44.08 -33.37 25.99
CA PRO A 52 44.17 -32.27 25.03
C PRO A 52 44.90 -32.65 23.73
N GLU A 53 45.58 -33.81 23.72
CA GLU A 53 46.26 -34.40 22.57
C GLU A 53 45.33 -35.25 21.68
N ASP A 54 44.14 -35.63 22.17
CA ASP A 54 43.15 -36.45 21.43
C ASP A 54 42.13 -35.58 20.67
N LEU A 55 42.28 -34.26 20.76
CA LEU A 55 41.48 -33.31 20.01
C LEU A 55 42.00 -33.24 18.56
N PRO A 56 41.11 -33.24 17.54
CA PRO A 56 41.51 -33.10 16.14
C PRO A 56 42.09 -31.71 15.79
N PHE A 57 42.27 -30.85 16.79
CA PHE A 57 42.87 -29.52 16.67
C PHE A 57 43.90 -29.30 17.78
N SER A 58 45.08 -28.79 17.40
CA SER A 58 46.14 -28.47 18.36
C SER A 58 45.81 -27.20 19.14
N LEU A 59 45.52 -27.34 20.43
CA LEU A 59 45.30 -26.21 21.35
C LEU A 59 46.50 -25.25 21.39
N GLY A 60 47.73 -25.78 21.32
CA GLY A 60 48.95 -24.98 21.26
C GLY A 60 49.03 -24.10 20.00
N ARG A 61 48.55 -24.60 18.85
CA ARG A 61 48.48 -23.80 17.61
C ARG A 61 47.46 -22.68 17.73
N ILE A 62 46.33 -22.92 18.38
CA ILE A 62 45.28 -21.92 18.62
C ILE A 62 45.78 -20.85 19.59
N GLN A 63 46.36 -21.23 20.74
CA GLN A 63 46.95 -20.29 21.68
C GLN A 63 48.05 -19.44 21.02
N LYS A 64 48.91 -20.06 20.21
CA LYS A 64 49.94 -19.33 19.44
C LYS A 64 49.34 -18.38 18.42
N ALA A 65 48.21 -18.73 17.79
CA ALA A 65 47.52 -17.84 16.86
C ALA A 65 46.82 -16.67 17.57
N MET A 66 46.23 -16.91 18.75
CA MET A 66 45.60 -15.88 19.57
C MET A 66 46.60 -14.93 20.24
N ALA A 67 47.79 -15.40 20.58
CA ALA A 67 48.86 -14.57 21.13
C ALA A 67 49.52 -13.64 20.09
N ARG A 68 49.21 -13.80 18.79
CA ARG A 68 49.69 -12.88 17.76
C ARG A 68 48.92 -11.57 17.87
N PRO A 69 49.60 -10.41 17.96
CA PRO A 69 48.91 -9.13 17.94
C PRO A 69 48.12 -9.01 16.63
N SER A 70 46.83 -8.71 16.73
CA SER A 70 45.98 -8.53 15.56
C SER A 70 46.52 -7.37 14.72
N THR A 71 46.83 -7.62 13.44
CA THR A 71 47.25 -6.56 12.50
C THR A 71 46.16 -5.50 12.30
N VAL A 72 44.91 -5.84 12.63
CA VAL A 72 43.77 -4.91 12.61
C VAL A 72 43.88 -3.97 13.81
N ARG A 73 44.38 -2.75 13.56
CA ARG A 73 44.34 -1.66 14.52
C ARG A 73 42.91 -1.13 14.62
N LEU A 74 42.23 -1.47 15.71
CA LEU A 74 40.88 -0.95 16.04
C LEU A 74 40.92 0.48 16.61
N GLU A 75 42.10 1.12 16.65
CA GLU A 75 42.32 2.48 17.18
C GLU A 75 41.69 3.59 16.32
N LEU A 76 41.17 3.27 15.13
CA LEU A 76 40.32 4.20 14.40
C LEU A 76 38.89 4.07 14.91
N ASP A 77 38.48 5.04 15.72
CA ASP A 77 37.19 5.13 16.40
C ASP A 77 35.97 4.88 15.49
N ARG A 78 36.11 5.04 14.17
CA ARG A 78 35.18 4.52 13.13
C ARG A 78 35.91 4.25 11.81
N PRO A 79 36.12 3.00 11.38
CA PRO A 79 36.58 2.74 10.02
C PRO A 79 35.48 3.14 9.02
N VAL A 80 35.75 4.14 8.19
CA VAL A 80 34.84 4.56 7.10
C VAL A 80 35.21 3.78 5.84
N PHE A 81 34.41 2.76 5.52
CA PHE A 81 34.53 2.05 4.26
C PHE A 81 33.82 2.83 3.15
N ARG A 82 34.53 3.13 2.07
CA ARG A 82 33.95 3.71 0.86
C ARG A 82 33.87 2.62 -0.19
N THR A 83 32.66 2.38 -0.70
CA THR A 83 32.43 1.41 -1.78
C THR A 83 32.05 2.19 -3.04
N GLU A 84 32.81 1.99 -4.11
CA GLU A 84 32.48 2.47 -5.44
C GLU A 84 31.99 1.27 -6.27
N VAL A 85 30.77 1.38 -6.82
CA VAL A 85 30.24 0.36 -7.73
C VAL A 85 30.62 0.78 -9.14
N ILE A 86 31.65 0.14 -9.70
CA ILE A 86 32.06 0.32 -11.09
C ILE A 86 31.29 -0.69 -11.94
N GLY A 87 30.28 -0.22 -12.67
CA GLY A 87 29.49 -1.08 -13.55
C GLY A 87 28.44 -0.31 -14.34
N ARG A 88 27.92 -0.93 -15.41
CA ARG A 88 26.71 -0.43 -16.07
C ARG A 88 25.51 -0.68 -15.16
N LYS A 89 24.61 0.30 -15.06
CA LYS A 89 23.32 0.12 -14.38
C LYS A 89 22.55 -0.97 -15.14
N PRO A 90 22.23 -2.11 -14.51
CA PRO A 90 21.44 -3.14 -15.17
C PRO A 90 20.07 -2.57 -15.50
N THR A 91 19.58 -2.82 -16.71
CA THR A 91 18.21 -2.49 -17.07
C THR A 91 17.25 -3.55 -16.52
N ILE A 92 15.95 -3.24 -16.53
CA ILE A 92 14.92 -4.19 -16.09
C ILE A 92 14.94 -5.42 -17.00
N GLU A 93 15.21 -5.24 -18.28
CA GLU A 93 15.33 -6.28 -19.29
C GLU A 93 16.57 -7.15 -19.07
N ASP A 94 17.67 -6.60 -18.55
CA ASP A 94 18.86 -7.38 -18.20
C ASP A 94 18.59 -8.33 -17.02
N ILE A 95 17.69 -7.96 -16.12
CA ILE A 95 17.36 -8.72 -14.91
C ILE A 95 16.21 -9.70 -15.16
N LEU A 96 15.16 -9.26 -15.84
CA LEU A 96 13.91 -10.00 -16.02
C LEU A 96 13.75 -10.63 -17.42
N GLY A 97 14.66 -10.33 -18.35
CA GLY A 97 14.60 -10.75 -19.74
C GLY A 97 13.81 -9.79 -20.64
N PRO A 98 13.97 -9.91 -21.97
CA PRO A 98 13.35 -9.02 -22.95
C PRO A 98 11.82 -9.12 -22.98
N ASP A 99 11.28 -10.28 -22.59
CA ASP A 99 9.85 -10.57 -22.59
C ASP A 99 9.23 -10.48 -21.18
N PHE A 100 9.84 -9.73 -20.25
CA PHE A 100 9.32 -9.61 -18.88
C PHE A 100 7.87 -9.08 -18.83
N ALA A 101 7.47 -8.28 -19.83
CA ALA A 101 6.13 -7.74 -19.96
C ALA A 101 5.15 -8.69 -20.68
N ARG A 102 5.62 -9.82 -21.24
CA ARG A 102 4.83 -10.74 -22.06
C ARG A 102 5.17 -12.19 -21.74
N GLY A 103 4.34 -12.85 -20.95
CA GLY A 103 4.45 -14.28 -20.72
C GLY A 103 4.02 -14.70 -19.32
N ALA A 104 4.03 -16.01 -19.08
CA ALA A 104 3.94 -16.55 -17.73
C ALA A 104 5.15 -16.11 -16.91
N ALA A 105 4.97 -15.94 -15.59
CA ALA A 105 6.08 -15.60 -14.70
C ALA A 105 7.25 -16.57 -14.91
N SER A 106 8.46 -16.04 -15.09
CA SER A 106 9.66 -16.85 -15.35
C SER A 106 9.93 -17.81 -14.19
N HIS A 107 10.33 -19.05 -14.53
CA HIS A 107 10.89 -20.09 -13.65
C HIS A 107 10.61 -19.92 -12.14
N GLY A 108 9.38 -20.25 -11.71
CA GLY A 108 9.03 -20.36 -10.29
C GLY A 108 8.64 -19.07 -9.58
N GLY A 109 8.56 -17.95 -10.30
CA GLY A 109 8.02 -16.70 -9.77
C GLY A 109 6.49 -16.77 -9.60
N MET A 110 6.00 -16.30 -8.46
CA MET A 110 4.57 -16.13 -8.21
C MET A 110 3.99 -15.05 -9.13
N THR A 111 2.82 -15.29 -9.72
CA THR A 111 2.14 -14.25 -10.51
C THR A 111 1.61 -13.15 -9.59
N HIS A 112 1.43 -11.92 -10.11
CA HIS A 112 0.86 -10.84 -9.31
C HIS A 112 -0.52 -11.21 -8.73
N GLN A 113 -1.32 -11.97 -9.48
CA GLN A 113 -2.63 -12.45 -8.99
C GLN A 113 -2.50 -13.48 -7.88
N GLU A 114 -1.52 -14.38 -7.98
CA GLU A 114 -1.24 -15.34 -6.92
C GLU A 114 -0.70 -14.66 -5.65
N PHE A 115 0.09 -13.59 -5.79
CA PHE A 115 0.49 -12.73 -4.68
C PHE A 115 -0.73 -12.09 -4.03
N LEU A 116 -1.60 -11.45 -4.82
CA LEU A 116 -2.82 -10.83 -4.31
C LEU A 116 -3.71 -11.85 -3.60
N ASN A 117 -3.84 -13.06 -4.14
CA ASN A 117 -4.60 -14.14 -3.50
C ASN A 117 -4.02 -14.58 -2.15
N MET A 118 -2.70 -14.43 -1.95
CA MET A 118 -2.00 -14.77 -0.71
C MET A 118 -2.10 -13.66 0.34
N VAL A 119 -1.93 -12.40 -0.05
CA VAL A 119 -1.88 -11.27 0.90
C VAL A 119 -3.22 -10.59 1.12
N THR A 120 -4.18 -10.79 0.22
CA THR A 120 -5.50 -10.16 0.27
C THR A 120 -6.50 -11.19 0.80
N PRO A 121 -7.10 -11.00 1.99
CA PRO A 121 -8.17 -11.86 2.49
C PRO A 121 -9.31 -11.97 1.48
N LYS A 122 -9.92 -13.16 1.35
CA LYS A 122 -10.97 -13.45 0.36
C LYS A 122 -12.15 -12.45 0.44
N ASP A 123 -12.42 -11.94 1.64
CA ASP A 123 -13.53 -11.01 1.90
C ASP A 123 -13.30 -9.60 1.30
N VAL A 124 -12.04 -9.24 0.98
CA VAL A 124 -11.70 -7.94 0.39
C VAL A 124 -11.12 -8.04 -1.02
N GLN A 125 -10.93 -9.26 -1.54
CA GLN A 125 -10.52 -9.48 -2.95
C GLN A 125 -11.52 -8.89 -3.96
N GLY A 126 -12.81 -8.82 -3.60
CA GLY A 126 -13.85 -8.18 -4.40
C GLY A 126 -13.70 -6.65 -4.58
N TYR A 127 -12.83 -5.99 -3.82
CA TYR A 127 -12.48 -4.57 -4.02
C TYR A 127 -11.25 -4.37 -4.90
N ALA A 128 -10.45 -5.42 -5.13
CA ALA A 128 -9.33 -5.44 -6.09
C ALA A 128 -9.82 -5.92 -7.47
N ALA A 129 -10.99 -5.43 -7.89
CA ALA A 129 -11.88 -5.98 -8.91
C ALA A 129 -11.41 -5.82 -10.37
N PHE A 130 -10.15 -6.11 -10.67
CA PHE A 130 -9.71 -6.26 -12.05
C PHE A 130 -8.92 -7.56 -12.22
N SER A 131 -9.62 -8.68 -12.01
CA SER A 131 -9.33 -9.86 -12.82
C SER A 131 -9.58 -9.46 -14.29
N ASN A 132 -8.74 -9.91 -15.23
CA ASN A 132 -8.75 -9.42 -16.63
C ASN A 132 -10.13 -9.56 -17.33
N GLY A 133 -11.01 -10.45 -16.87
CA GLY A 133 -12.37 -10.59 -17.40
C GLY A 133 -13.36 -9.56 -16.84
N GLU A 134 -13.31 -9.27 -15.55
CA GLU A 134 -14.22 -8.33 -14.88
C GLU A 134 -13.93 -6.88 -15.27
N ALA A 135 -12.67 -6.56 -15.59
CA ALA A 135 -12.28 -5.25 -16.13
C ALA A 135 -13.01 -4.91 -17.43
N LEU A 136 -13.24 -5.89 -18.30
CA LEU A 136 -13.97 -5.68 -19.55
C LEU A 136 -15.45 -5.40 -19.27
N THR A 137 -16.04 -6.08 -18.31
CA THR A 137 -17.44 -5.87 -17.90
C THR A 137 -17.63 -4.48 -17.29
N VAL A 138 -16.75 -4.07 -16.37
CA VAL A 138 -16.78 -2.75 -15.75
C VAL A 138 -16.56 -1.64 -16.79
N ALA A 139 -15.63 -1.83 -17.73
CA ALA A 139 -15.40 -0.90 -18.83
C ALA A 139 -16.65 -0.79 -19.73
N ALA A 140 -17.29 -1.91 -20.07
CA ALA A 140 -18.51 -1.92 -20.85
C ALA A 140 -19.66 -1.20 -20.13
N THR A 141 -19.87 -1.46 -18.84
CA THR A 141 -20.90 -0.78 -18.05
C THR A 141 -20.64 0.72 -17.97
N SER A 142 -19.38 1.13 -17.78
CA SER A 142 -19.00 2.54 -17.73
C SER A 142 -19.25 3.24 -19.07
N PHE A 143 -18.93 2.57 -20.19
CA PHE A 143 -19.18 3.09 -21.52
C PHE A 143 -20.68 3.28 -21.81
N VAL A 144 -21.51 2.29 -21.45
CA VAL A 144 -22.97 2.39 -21.58
C VAL A 144 -23.52 3.54 -20.76
N MET A 145 -23.03 3.71 -19.53
CA MET A 145 -23.47 4.80 -18.65
C MET A 145 -23.06 6.17 -19.20
N GLN A 146 -21.86 6.29 -19.74
CA GLN A 146 -21.38 7.51 -20.39
C GLN A 146 -22.19 7.84 -21.65
N TRP A 147 -22.52 6.85 -22.47
CA TRP A 147 -23.38 7.03 -23.64
C TRP A 147 -24.78 7.49 -23.24
N ALA A 148 -25.37 6.88 -22.21
CA ALA A 148 -26.67 7.27 -21.69
C ALA A 148 -26.66 8.72 -21.17
N LEU A 149 -25.61 9.13 -20.45
CA LEU A 149 -25.45 10.48 -19.96
C LEU A 149 -25.34 11.50 -21.09
N GLN A 150 -24.52 11.23 -22.11
CA GLN A 150 -24.40 12.09 -23.29
C GLN A 150 -25.74 12.23 -24.02
N ARG A 151 -26.51 11.14 -24.15
CA ARG A 151 -27.85 11.17 -24.77
C ARG A 151 -28.83 12.02 -23.96
N ALA A 152 -28.77 11.94 -22.63
CA ALA A 152 -29.62 12.74 -21.75
C ALA A 152 -29.28 14.24 -21.83
N VAL A 153 -27.99 14.59 -21.86
CA VAL A 153 -27.54 15.98 -22.00
C VAL A 153 -27.96 16.57 -23.35
N GLN A 154 -27.74 15.85 -24.45
CA GLN A 154 -28.17 16.30 -25.78
C GLN A 154 -29.68 16.56 -25.85
N ARG A 155 -30.50 15.67 -25.26
CA ARG A 155 -31.95 15.86 -25.21
C ARG A 155 -32.36 17.10 -24.41
N PHE A 156 -31.62 17.43 -23.36
CA PHE A 156 -31.86 18.62 -22.55
C PHE A 156 -31.48 19.89 -23.30
N GLU A 157 -30.32 19.90 -23.96
CA GLU A 157 -29.86 21.02 -24.79
C GLU A 157 -30.80 21.28 -25.97
N ASP A 158 -31.25 20.22 -26.68
CA ASP A 158 -32.22 20.32 -27.77
C ASP A 158 -33.54 20.94 -27.28
N ALA A 159 -34.03 20.50 -26.12
CA ALA A 159 -35.27 21.02 -25.54
C ALA A 159 -35.13 22.50 -25.11
N ASN A 160 -33.96 22.91 -24.62
CA ASN A 160 -33.71 24.29 -24.24
C ASN A 160 -33.57 25.21 -25.46
N THR A 161 -32.86 24.73 -26.49
CA THR A 161 -32.69 25.45 -27.76
C THR A 161 -34.04 25.72 -28.44
N GLU A 162 -34.98 24.78 -28.37
CA GLU A 162 -36.32 25.00 -28.94
C GLU A 162 -37.11 26.06 -28.16
N ARG A 163 -36.99 26.10 -26.83
CA ARG A 163 -37.57 27.17 -26.00
C ARG A 163 -36.97 28.53 -26.29
N GLU A 164 -35.66 28.60 -26.51
CA GLU A 164 -34.97 29.83 -26.88
C GLU A 164 -35.42 30.33 -28.27
N ARG A 165 -35.60 29.42 -29.23
CA ARG A 165 -36.16 29.76 -30.55
C ARG A 165 -37.59 30.26 -30.46
N GLU A 166 -38.43 29.63 -29.63
CA GLU A 166 -39.80 30.10 -29.40
C GLU A 166 -39.83 31.47 -28.72
N ALA A 167 -38.96 31.71 -27.74
CA ALA A 167 -38.83 33.01 -27.09
C ALA A 167 -38.42 34.10 -28.09
N ALA A 168 -37.39 33.83 -28.90
CA ALA A 168 -36.95 34.75 -29.94
C ALA A 168 -38.05 35.05 -30.98
N ARG A 169 -38.85 34.05 -31.37
CA ARG A 169 -40.01 34.27 -32.26
C ARG A 169 -41.06 35.18 -31.62
N ARG A 170 -41.36 34.97 -30.33
CA ARG A 170 -42.32 35.80 -29.59
C ARG A 170 -41.84 37.25 -29.48
N GLU A 171 -40.56 37.46 -29.22
CA GLU A 171 -39.96 38.81 -29.15
C GLU A 171 -40.07 39.53 -30.50
N VAL A 172 -39.84 38.83 -31.61
CA VAL A 172 -40.00 39.40 -32.96
C VAL A 172 -41.46 39.73 -33.26
N GLU A 173 -42.41 38.84 -32.93
CA GLU A 173 -43.84 39.10 -33.11
C GLU A 173 -44.32 40.29 -32.28
N GLU A 174 -43.83 40.44 -31.05
CA GLU A 174 -44.14 41.59 -30.19
C GLU A 174 -43.61 42.89 -30.78
N ALA A 175 -42.35 42.90 -31.24
CA ALA A 175 -41.75 44.05 -31.91
C ALA A 175 -42.51 44.47 -33.18
N LEU A 176 -42.98 43.49 -33.96
CA LEU A 176 -43.81 43.75 -35.15
C LEU A 176 -45.17 44.36 -34.77
N ARG A 177 -45.84 43.83 -33.74
CA ARG A 177 -47.12 44.37 -33.25
C ARG A 177 -46.98 45.80 -32.74
N ASP A 178 -45.89 46.09 -32.02
CA ASP A 178 -45.62 47.44 -31.52
C ASP A 178 -45.30 48.42 -32.66
N LEU A 179 -44.57 47.98 -33.69
CA LEU A 179 -44.34 48.75 -34.91
C LEU A 179 -45.67 49.08 -35.62
N ASP A 180 -46.55 48.09 -35.79
CA ASP A 180 -47.86 48.28 -36.43
C ASP A 180 -48.73 49.25 -35.62
N ARG A 181 -48.73 49.14 -34.29
CA ARG A 181 -49.44 50.08 -33.41
C ARG A 181 -48.89 51.50 -33.54
N ALA A 182 -47.57 51.68 -33.59
CA ALA A 182 -46.94 52.98 -33.80
C ALA A 182 -47.29 53.58 -35.17
N ARG A 183 -47.33 52.74 -36.21
CA ARG A 183 -47.71 53.13 -37.58
C ARG A 183 -49.18 53.53 -37.70
N GLN A 184 -50.08 52.80 -37.03
CA GLN A 184 -51.50 53.16 -36.95
C GLN A 184 -51.71 54.51 -36.26
N LYS A 185 -50.98 54.78 -35.16
CA LYS A 185 -51.01 56.09 -34.49
C LYS A 185 -50.51 57.23 -35.39
N ALA A 186 -49.58 56.94 -36.31
CA ALA A 186 -49.04 57.90 -37.27
C ALA A 186 -49.91 58.09 -38.53
N GLY A 187 -51.04 57.38 -38.67
CA GLY A 187 -51.98 57.55 -39.79
C GLY A 187 -51.50 57.01 -41.13
N LEU A 188 -50.51 56.12 -41.15
CA LEU A 188 -49.98 55.52 -42.39
C LEU A 188 -50.78 54.27 -42.80
N PRO A 189 -50.98 54.01 -44.11
CA PRO A 189 -51.71 52.82 -44.58
C PRO A 189 -50.98 51.51 -44.24
N GLN A 190 -51.76 50.46 -43.95
CA GLN A 190 -51.27 49.10 -43.75
C GLN A 190 -50.85 48.47 -45.08
N ARG A 191 -49.92 47.51 -45.01
CA ARG A 191 -49.35 46.83 -46.17
C ARG A 191 -50.02 45.48 -46.41
#